data_AF-N4U9X2-F1
#
_entry.id   AF-N4U9X2-F1
#
_cell.length_a   1.000
_cell.length_b   1.000
_cell.length_c   1.000
_cell.angle_alpha   90.00
_cell.angle_beta   90.00
_cell.angle_gamma   90.00
#
_symmetry.space_group_name_H-M   'P 1'
#
loop_
_entity.id
_entity.type
_entity.pdbx_description
1 polymer ?
#
loop_
_entity_poly.entity_id
_entity_poly.type
_entity_poly.pdbx_seq_one_letter_code
_entity_poly.pdbx_strand_id
1 'polypeptide(L)'
;MQPRKLVLGIPLYGRSFENTDGLGQKFTTSEEGSWEKGTWGYKELPRSPSAKMFCDQKAEGCYSYDPKTNELISFDIPAIVEKKVAYIKELGLAGSMFWEASGDRSGSCSLIGTSHRALGSLDSTKNWLDYPVSRYDNIRESRLG
;
A
#
# COMPACT_ATOMS: atom_id res chain seq x y z
N MET A 1 8.23 19.79 -13.12
CA MET A 1 7.98 18.33 -13.20
C MET A 1 6.63 18.10 -13.87
N GLN A 2 6.49 17.11 -14.76
CA GLN A 2 5.22 16.85 -15.45
C GLN A 2 4.37 15.87 -14.62
N PRO A 3 3.11 16.19 -14.27
CA PRO A 3 2.24 15.31 -13.47
C PRO A 3 2.17 13.88 -14.00
N ARG A 4 2.06 13.72 -15.33
CA ARG A 4 2.05 12.42 -16.03
C ARG A 4 3.31 11.57 -15.89
N LYS A 5 4.36 12.06 -15.21
CA LYS A 5 5.58 11.30 -14.89
C LYS A 5 5.70 11.00 -13.39
N LEU A 6 4.73 11.42 -12.58
CA LEU A 6 4.69 11.19 -11.15
C LEU A 6 3.79 10.00 -10.84
N VAL A 7 4.32 9.04 -10.11
CA VAL A 7 3.58 7.86 -9.64
C VAL A 7 3.33 8.03 -8.14
N LEU A 8 2.08 7.93 -7.70
CA LEU A 8 1.71 8.09 -6.30
C LEU A 8 2.01 6.80 -5.52
N GLY A 9 2.86 6.89 -4.51
CA GLY A 9 3.15 5.77 -3.61
C GLY A 9 2.01 5.51 -2.62
N ILE A 10 1.64 4.24 -2.47
CA ILE A 10 0.59 3.75 -1.56
C ILE A 10 1.18 2.62 -0.70
N PRO A 11 1.07 2.69 0.64
CA PRO A 11 1.62 1.66 1.52
C PRO A 11 0.72 0.40 1.55
N LEU A 12 1.34 -0.77 1.49
CA LEU A 12 0.74 -2.08 1.76
C LEU A 12 1.09 -2.56 3.18
N TYR A 13 1.22 -1.61 4.09
CA TYR A 13 1.52 -1.81 5.49
C TYR A 13 0.87 -0.72 6.33
N GLY A 14 0.77 -0.97 7.62
CA GLY A 14 0.43 0.04 8.62
C GLY A 14 1.61 0.38 9.50
N ARG A 15 1.60 1.59 10.04
CA ARG A 15 2.54 2.05 11.08
C ARG A 15 1.83 2.10 12.43
N SER A 16 2.39 1.42 13.42
CA SER A 16 1.81 1.35 14.77
C SER A 16 2.43 2.34 15.74
N PHE A 17 1.61 2.76 16.70
CA PHE A 17 1.90 3.72 17.76
C PHE A 17 1.28 3.14 19.05
N GLU A 18 2.11 2.90 20.08
CA GLU A 18 1.67 2.29 21.33
C GLU A 18 1.46 3.31 22.44
N ASN A 19 0.73 2.90 23.49
CA ASN A 19 0.45 3.73 24.68
C ASN A 19 -0.04 5.13 24.30
N THR A 20 -0.96 5.20 23.35
CA THR A 20 -1.50 6.44 22.83
C THR A 20 -3.00 6.57 23.08
N ASP A 21 -3.46 7.79 23.33
CA ASP A 21 -4.88 8.11 23.46
C ASP A 21 -5.57 8.29 22.08
N GLY A 22 -4.81 8.20 20.99
CA GLY A 22 -5.33 8.24 19.62
C GLY A 22 -4.50 9.11 18.67
N LEU A 23 -5.09 9.39 17.50
CA LEU A 23 -4.40 10.11 16.43
C LEU A 23 -3.94 11.51 16.88
N GLY A 24 -2.67 11.84 16.60
CA GLY A 24 -2.07 13.12 16.95
C GLY A 24 -1.69 13.29 18.42
N GLN A 25 -1.85 12.24 19.24
CA GLN A 25 -1.46 12.25 20.65
C GLN A 25 -0.02 11.74 20.85
N LYS A 26 0.48 11.87 22.09
CA LYS A 26 1.74 11.25 22.50
C LYS A 26 1.63 9.73 22.39
N PHE A 27 2.76 9.08 22.14
CA PHE A 27 2.86 7.63 21.99
C PHE A 27 4.26 7.16 22.41
N THR A 28 4.41 5.86 22.60
CA THR A 28 5.69 5.17 22.67
C THR A 28 5.92 4.35 21.40
N THR A 29 7.17 4.25 20.96
CA THR A 29 7.53 3.42 19.80
C THR A 29 7.08 1.98 20.00
N SER A 30 6.52 1.37 18.95
CA SER A 30 6.20 -0.05 18.96
C SER A 30 7.46 -0.91 18.94
N GLU A 31 7.47 -1.97 19.73
CA GLU A 31 8.60 -2.90 19.80
C GLU A 31 8.42 -4.16 18.93
N GLU A 32 7.21 -4.37 18.41
CA GLU A 32 6.85 -5.48 17.52
C GLU A 32 6.58 -5.01 16.08
N GLY A 33 6.57 -5.94 15.12
CA GLY A 33 6.17 -5.71 13.73
C GLY A 33 6.32 -6.97 12.88
N SER A 34 5.70 -7.00 11.70
CA SER A 34 5.80 -8.12 10.75
C SER A 34 7.19 -8.25 10.15
N TRP A 35 7.89 -7.13 9.95
CA TRP A 35 9.24 -7.09 9.35
C TRP A 35 10.21 -6.23 10.13
N GLU A 36 9.75 -5.05 10.55
CA GLU A 36 10.50 -4.11 11.37
C GLU A 36 9.57 -3.56 12.46
N LYS A 37 10.18 -3.12 13.56
CA LYS A 37 9.45 -2.53 14.69
C LYS A 37 8.51 -1.41 14.22
N GLY A 38 7.25 -1.50 14.61
CA GLY A 38 6.21 -0.55 14.29
C GLY A 38 5.62 -0.67 12.88
N THR A 39 5.94 -1.71 12.11
CA THR A 39 5.41 -1.92 10.76
C THR A 39 4.70 -3.26 10.65
N TRP A 40 3.45 -3.21 10.20
CA TRP A 40 2.60 -4.40 10.04
C TRP A 40 2.13 -4.54 8.60
N GLY A 41 2.18 -5.74 8.03
CA GLY A 41 1.63 -5.95 6.69
C GLY A 41 0.14 -5.69 6.64
N TYR A 42 -0.34 -5.03 5.58
CA TYR A 42 -1.77 -4.72 5.44
C TYR A 42 -2.67 -5.97 5.51
N LYS A 43 -2.17 -7.11 5.02
CA LYS A 43 -2.84 -8.40 5.15
C LYS A 43 -3.15 -8.80 6.60
N GLU A 44 -2.36 -8.35 7.56
CA GLU A 44 -2.50 -8.63 9.00
C GLU A 44 -3.41 -7.63 9.73
N LEU A 45 -3.94 -6.60 9.05
CA LEU A 45 -4.66 -5.49 9.68
C LEU A 45 -6.19 -5.53 9.47
N PRO A 46 -7.03 -5.27 10.49
CA PRO A 46 -6.65 -4.95 11.87
C PRO A 46 -6.13 -6.18 12.62
N ARG A 47 -5.17 -5.97 13.55
CA ARG A 47 -4.50 -7.06 14.30
C ARG A 47 -5.37 -7.72 15.36
N SER A 48 -6.32 -6.98 15.91
CA SER A 48 -7.08 -7.37 17.08
C SER A 48 -8.59 -7.26 16.82
N PRO A 49 -9.39 -8.22 17.30
CA PRO A 49 -10.85 -8.15 17.19
C PRO A 49 -11.47 -7.01 18.03
N SER A 50 -10.76 -6.48 19.03
CA SER A 50 -11.22 -5.29 19.77
C SER A 50 -10.85 -3.97 19.09
N ALA A 51 -9.99 -3.99 18.09
CA ALA A 51 -9.62 -2.80 17.35
C ALA A 51 -10.81 -2.26 16.56
N LYS A 52 -11.04 -0.95 16.66
CA LYS A 52 -12.07 -0.24 15.91
C LYS A 52 -11.44 0.56 14.78
N MET A 53 -12.10 0.60 13.64
CA MET A 53 -11.65 1.39 12.48
C MET A 53 -12.18 2.82 12.56
N PHE A 54 -11.30 3.77 12.26
CA PHE A 54 -11.61 5.19 12.16
C PHE A 54 -11.01 5.73 10.87
N CYS A 55 -11.71 6.67 10.23
CA CYS A 55 -11.23 7.33 9.03
C CYS A 55 -11.45 8.83 9.13
N ASP A 56 -10.41 9.60 8.84
CA ASP A 56 -10.48 11.05 8.71
C ASP A 56 -10.81 11.38 7.25
N GLN A 57 -11.98 11.99 7.04
CA GLN A 57 -12.46 12.32 5.71
C GLN A 57 -11.68 13.46 5.05
N LYS A 58 -11.08 14.36 5.83
CA LYS A 58 -10.31 15.50 5.34
C LYS A 58 -8.88 15.09 5.01
N ALA A 59 -8.27 14.27 5.85
CA ALA A 59 -6.94 13.72 5.60
C ALA A 59 -6.95 12.57 4.58
N GLU A 60 -8.13 11.99 4.32
CA GLU A 60 -8.30 10.80 3.48
C GLU A 60 -7.42 9.63 3.90
N GLY A 61 -7.39 9.38 5.21
CA GLY A 61 -6.63 8.30 5.83
C GLY A 61 -7.46 7.56 6.86
N CYS A 62 -7.12 6.29 7.09
CA CYS A 62 -7.73 5.46 8.11
C CYS A 62 -6.68 4.95 9.11
N TYR A 63 -7.18 4.55 10.27
CA TYR A 63 -6.41 3.86 11.29
C TYR A 63 -7.31 2.92 12.09
N SER A 64 -6.73 1.86 12.64
CA SER A 64 -7.35 1.08 13.70
C SER A 64 -6.88 1.61 15.06
N TYR A 65 -7.76 1.59 16.06
CA TYR A 65 -7.40 1.84 17.45
C TYR A 65 -7.99 0.76 18.35
N ASP A 66 -7.15 0.12 19.16
CA ASP A 66 -7.59 -0.85 20.17
C ASP A 66 -7.53 -0.24 21.58
N PRO A 67 -8.69 0.01 22.22
CA PRO A 67 -8.72 0.62 23.56
C PRO A 67 -8.27 -0.34 24.68
N LYS A 68 -8.05 -1.63 24.40
CA LYS A 68 -7.51 -2.57 25.41
C LYS A 68 -6.00 -2.49 25.52
N THR A 69 -5.32 -2.18 24.42
CA THR A 69 -3.85 -2.12 24.33
C THR A 69 -3.34 -0.70 24.13
N ASN A 70 -4.23 0.26 23.88
CA ASN A 70 -3.90 1.64 23.49
C ASN A 70 -2.97 1.69 22.26
N GLU A 71 -3.19 0.77 21.31
CA GLU A 71 -2.45 0.68 20.05
C GLU A 71 -3.26 1.38 18.94
N LEU A 72 -2.60 2.29 18.23
CA LEU A 72 -3.09 2.87 16.99
C LEU A 72 -2.26 2.35 15.82
N ILE A 73 -2.89 1.92 14.73
CA ILE A 73 -2.19 1.57 13.49
C ILE A 73 -2.79 2.35 12.33
N SER A 74 -2.01 3.20 11.67
CA SER A 74 -2.45 3.92 10.47
C SER A 74 -2.12 3.14 9.21
N PHE A 75 -3.10 2.92 8.34
CA PHE A 75 -2.97 2.16 7.10
C PHE A 75 -4.10 2.48 6.11
N ASP A 76 -3.88 2.14 4.84
CA ASP A 76 -4.89 2.30 3.79
C ASP A 76 -5.88 1.11 3.75
N ILE A 77 -7.12 1.41 3.37
CA ILE A 77 -8.15 0.41 3.05
C ILE A 77 -8.63 0.61 1.60
N PRO A 78 -9.38 -0.33 0.99
CA PRO A 78 -9.84 -0.20 -0.39
C PRO A 78 -10.52 1.14 -0.69
N ALA A 79 -11.39 1.62 0.20
CA ALA A 79 -12.06 2.92 0.03
C ALA A 79 -11.09 4.12 -0.01
N ILE A 80 -9.98 4.07 0.73
CA ILE A 80 -8.94 5.12 0.66
C ILE A 80 -8.14 5.00 -0.63
N VAL A 81 -7.86 3.79 -1.09
CA VAL A 81 -7.18 3.59 -2.39
C VAL A 81 -8.03 4.10 -3.55
N GLU A 82 -9.35 3.90 -3.52
CA GLU A 82 -10.26 4.47 -4.53
C GLU A 82 -10.18 5.99 -4.57
N LYS A 83 -10.16 6.66 -3.41
CA LYS A 83 -9.98 8.11 -3.30
C LYS A 83 -8.62 8.57 -3.83
N LYS A 84 -7.54 7.87 -3.47
CA LYS A 84 -6.19 8.14 -3.99
C LYS A 84 -6.12 7.98 -5.51
N VAL A 85 -6.84 7.01 -6.08
CA VAL A 85 -6.95 6.85 -7.54
C VAL A 85 -7.79 7.97 -8.17
N ALA A 86 -8.86 8.43 -7.52
CA ALA A 86 -9.59 9.60 -7.98
C ALA A 86 -8.68 10.84 -8.02
N TYR A 87 -7.86 11.05 -6.99
CA TYR A 87 -6.85 12.10 -6.92
C TYR A 87 -5.78 11.97 -8.02
N ILE A 88 -5.28 10.75 -8.29
CA ILE A 88 -4.36 10.45 -9.41
C ILE A 88 -4.97 10.92 -10.73
N LYS A 89 -6.25 10.61 -10.97
CA LYS A 89 -6.95 10.99 -12.20
C LYS A 89 -7.18 12.50 -12.29
N GLU A 90 -7.63 13.12 -11.21
CA GLU A 90 -7.89 14.55 -11.13
C GLU A 90 -6.65 15.38 -11.47
N LEU A 91 -5.49 14.99 -10.92
CA LEU A 91 -4.23 15.70 -11.15
C LEU A 91 -3.45 15.23 -12.40
N GLY A 92 -3.94 14.22 -13.12
CA GLY A 92 -3.23 13.65 -14.27
C GLY A 92 -1.88 13.04 -13.90
N LEU A 93 -1.80 12.36 -12.75
CA LEU A 93 -0.62 11.59 -12.35
C LEU A 93 -0.47 10.32 -13.20
N ALA A 94 0.72 9.74 -13.22
CA ALA A 94 1.06 8.60 -14.07
C ALA A 94 0.42 7.28 -13.62
N GLY A 95 0.05 7.16 -12.34
CA GLY A 95 -0.52 5.94 -11.76
C GLY A 95 -0.14 5.77 -10.30
N SER A 96 -0.25 4.53 -9.83
CA SER A 96 0.03 4.12 -8.43
C SER A 96 1.27 3.24 -8.35
N MET A 97 2.03 3.37 -7.27
CA MET A 97 3.10 2.46 -6.86
C MET A 97 2.78 1.94 -5.47
N PHE A 98 3.18 0.70 -5.18
CA PHE A 98 2.91 0.07 -3.90
C PHE A 98 4.19 -0.41 -3.22
N TRP A 99 4.28 -0.19 -1.90
CA TRP A 99 5.34 -0.74 -1.08
C TRP A 99 4.74 -1.57 0.06
N GLU A 100 4.94 -2.88 0.14
CA GLU A 100 5.43 -3.77 -0.93
C GLU A 100 4.48 -4.97 -1.12
N ALA A 101 4.64 -5.69 -2.23
CA ALA A 101 3.66 -6.66 -2.72
C ALA A 101 3.29 -7.75 -1.70
N SER A 102 4.22 -8.21 -0.86
CA SER A 102 3.97 -9.27 0.11
C SER A 102 3.04 -8.84 1.25
N GLY A 103 2.84 -7.54 1.44
CA GLY A 103 1.91 -6.96 2.41
C GLY A 103 0.45 -6.91 1.97
N ASP A 104 0.14 -7.11 0.68
CA ASP A 104 -1.22 -6.99 0.17
C ASP A 104 -2.13 -8.16 0.58
N ARG A 105 -3.44 -7.93 0.54
CA ARG A 105 -4.47 -8.97 0.63
C ARG A 105 -4.77 -9.54 -0.74
N SER A 106 -5.44 -10.69 -0.75
CA SER A 106 -6.01 -11.28 -1.96
C SER A 106 -7.49 -10.89 -2.14
N GLY A 107 -8.04 -11.17 -3.32
CA GLY A 107 -9.47 -10.99 -3.60
C GLY A 107 -9.93 -9.53 -3.60
N SER A 108 -11.15 -9.29 -3.11
CA SER A 108 -11.76 -7.97 -3.07
C SER A 108 -11.04 -6.99 -2.13
N CYS A 109 -10.30 -7.51 -1.14
CA CYS A 109 -9.56 -6.70 -0.19
C CYS A 109 -8.17 -6.26 -0.68
N SER A 110 -7.70 -6.75 -1.83
CA SER A 110 -6.41 -6.33 -2.41
C SER A 110 -6.41 -4.83 -2.70
N LEU A 111 -5.42 -4.09 -2.19
CA LEU A 111 -5.24 -2.67 -2.47
C LEU A 111 -4.69 -2.48 -3.90
N ILE A 112 -3.80 -3.34 -4.36
CA ILE A 112 -3.31 -3.33 -5.75
C ILE A 112 -4.48 -3.58 -6.70
N GLY A 113 -5.28 -4.62 -6.44
CA GLY A 113 -6.45 -4.98 -7.23
C GLY A 113 -7.52 -3.88 -7.22
N THR A 114 -7.71 -3.21 -6.09
CA THR A 114 -8.61 -2.04 -5.99
C THR A 114 -8.12 -0.90 -6.87
N SER A 115 -6.83 -0.55 -6.79
CA SER A 115 -6.27 0.49 -7.64
C SER A 115 -6.34 0.14 -9.12
N HIS A 116 -6.10 -1.11 -9.50
CA HIS A 116 -6.22 -1.57 -10.89
C HIS A 116 -7.64 -1.34 -11.43
N ARG A 117 -8.66 -1.80 -10.70
CA ARG A 117 -10.07 -1.61 -11.08
C ARG A 117 -10.45 -0.13 -11.14
N ALA A 118 -10.02 0.65 -10.15
CA ALA A 118 -10.33 2.08 -10.07
C ALA A 118 -9.62 2.89 -11.17
N LEU A 119 -8.40 2.52 -11.58
CA LEU A 119 -7.69 3.16 -12.69
C LEU A 119 -8.39 2.87 -14.02
N GLY A 120 -8.78 1.61 -14.23
CA GLY A 120 -9.52 1.14 -15.41
C GLY A 120 -8.63 0.55 -16.49
N SER A 121 -7.61 1.30 -16.93
CA SER A 121 -6.61 0.81 -17.89
C SER A 121 -5.20 1.00 -17.36
N LEU A 122 -4.32 0.04 -17.62
CA LEU A 122 -2.89 0.12 -17.32
C LEU A 122 -2.10 0.45 -18.57
N ASP A 123 -0.87 0.93 -18.36
CA ASP A 123 0.12 0.98 -19.44
C ASP A 123 0.33 -0.41 -20.04
N SER A 124 0.26 -0.48 -21.36
CA SER A 124 0.35 -1.71 -22.16
C SER A 124 1.64 -1.76 -22.99
N THR A 125 2.58 -0.87 -22.71
CA THR A 125 3.91 -0.87 -23.33
C THR A 125 4.56 -2.24 -23.17
N LYS A 126 4.98 -2.84 -24.29
CA LYS A 126 5.62 -4.16 -24.27
C LYS A 126 6.94 -4.09 -23.52
N ASN A 127 7.20 -5.09 -22.68
CA ASN A 127 8.49 -5.24 -22.03
C ASN A 127 9.57 -5.67 -23.05
N TRP A 128 10.83 -5.59 -22.61
CA TRP A 128 11.98 -6.04 -23.38
C TRP A 128 12.41 -7.44 -22.91
N LEU A 129 12.42 -8.41 -23.82
CA LEU A 129 12.74 -9.82 -23.53
C LEU A 129 14.01 -10.31 -24.25
N ASP A 130 14.54 -9.54 -25.20
CA ASP A 130 15.68 -9.95 -26.01
C ASP A 130 17.00 -9.44 -25.40
N TYR A 131 17.71 -10.28 -24.66
CA TYR A 131 18.98 -9.92 -24.01
C TYR A 131 20.17 -10.63 -24.67
N PRO A 132 20.51 -10.33 -25.95
CA PRO A 132 21.41 -11.14 -26.77
C PRO A 132 22.86 -11.16 -26.29
N VAL A 133 23.25 -10.21 -25.43
CA VAL A 133 24.59 -10.11 -24.83
C VAL A 133 24.59 -10.44 -23.34
N SER A 134 23.51 -11.04 -22.82
CA SER A 134 23.50 -11.52 -21.43
C SER A 134 24.58 -12.59 -21.25
N ARG A 135 25.37 -12.43 -20.18
CA ARG A 135 26.37 -13.43 -19.75
C ARG A 135 25.74 -14.73 -19.25
N TYR A 136 24.44 -14.72 -19.00
CA TYR A 136 23.69 -15.87 -18.50
C TYR A 136 22.97 -16.54 -19.67
N ASP A 137 23.38 -17.76 -20.00
CA ASP A 137 22.86 -18.51 -21.15
C ASP A 137 21.34 -18.68 -21.08
N ASN A 138 20.80 -19.00 -19.89
CA ASN A 138 19.36 -19.13 -19.66
C ASN A 138 18.56 -17.82 -19.87
N ILE A 139 19.19 -16.66 -19.80
CA ILE A 139 18.57 -15.36 -20.09
C ILE A 139 18.77 -14.98 -21.56
N ARG A 140 19.98 -15.17 -22.09
CA ARG A 140 20.33 -14.87 -23.50
C ARG A 140 19.55 -15.75 -24.48
N GLU A 141 19.43 -17.02 -24.15
CA GLU A 141 18.76 -18.05 -24.96
C GLU A 141 17.31 -18.24 -24.52
N SER A 142 16.75 -17.31 -23.73
CA SER A 142 15.34 -17.29 -23.36
C SER A 142 14.49 -17.02 -24.61
N ARG A 143 14.35 -18.05 -25.44
CA ARG A 143 13.34 -18.16 -26.47
C ARG A 143 12.07 -18.59 -25.73
N LEU A 144 11.34 -17.62 -25.20
CA LEU A 144 9.93 -17.86 -24.88
C LEU A 144 9.25 -18.17 -26.22
N GLY A 145 8.96 -19.45 -26.44
CA GLY A 145 8.17 -19.94 -27.57
C GLY A 145 6.72 -19.47 -27.50
#